data_AF-A0AA47NAS8-F1
#
_entry.id   AF-A0AA47NAS8-F1
#
_cell.length_a   1.000
_cell.length_b   1.000
_cell.length_c   1.000
_cell.angle_alpha   90.00
_cell.angle_beta   90.00
_cell.angle_gamma   90.00
#
_symmetry.space_group_name_H-M   'P 1'
#
loop_
_entity.id
_entity.type
_entity.pdbx_description
1 polymer ?
#
loop_
_entity_poly.entity_id
_entity_poly.type
_entity_poly.pdbx_seq_one_letter_code
_entity_poly.pdbx_strand_id
1 'polypeptide(L)'
;MNLHYESKSQQGGRTLLSAVTTSTRGQWSNKLEFLLAVAGQIVGLGNVWRFPYLCYKNGGGVFFIPYVLFLFTCGIPLFLLETSLGQYSTQGCITCWRKMCPLFEGMGYGSQVVVLYSSIYYIIILAWAFFYLFSSFSSELPWATCTNSWNTGVRRVLNITGSPHEIGNIRWELALCLLLSWIICYFCIWKGVQSTGKVVYFTAIFPYVMLVVLLVRGLTLPGAINGIKFYLYPDPSRLTDPMVNRSCFAYPNLFL
;
A
#
# COMPACT_ATOMS: atom_id res chain seq x y z
N MET A 1 -50.87 50.72 -28.14
CA MET A 1 -50.01 51.76 -28.75
C MET A 1 -48.66 51.66 -28.06
N ASN A 2 -47.72 51.11 -28.81
CA ASN A 2 -46.32 50.89 -28.48
C ASN A 2 -45.56 52.23 -28.58
N LEU A 3 -44.44 52.35 -27.84
CA LEU A 3 -43.25 53.17 -28.18
C LEU A 3 -43.40 54.70 -27.97
N HIS A 4 -42.41 55.50 -27.56
CA HIS A 4 -40.95 55.44 -27.41
C HIS A 4 -40.63 56.61 -26.42
N TYR A 5 -39.64 56.55 -25.52
CA TYR A 5 -38.26 56.93 -25.85
C TYR A 5 -37.26 56.40 -24.81
N GLU A 6 -36.21 55.76 -25.32
CA GLU A 6 -35.09 55.12 -24.63
C GLU A 6 -34.02 56.11 -24.09
N SER A 7 -33.26 55.73 -23.05
CA SER A 7 -31.90 55.17 -23.24
C SER A 7 -30.98 55.31 -22.00
N LYS A 8 -30.13 54.27 -21.83
CA LYS A 8 -28.81 54.19 -21.16
C LYS A 8 -28.67 53.38 -19.85
N SER A 9 -28.25 52.12 -20.07
CA SER A 9 -26.99 51.50 -19.61
C SER A 9 -26.76 51.10 -18.14
N GLN A 10 -26.49 49.79 -17.97
CA GLN A 10 -25.55 49.10 -17.06
C GLN A 10 -25.90 49.03 -15.55
N GLN A 11 -26.26 47.83 -15.02
CA GLN A 11 -25.36 46.79 -14.45
C GLN A 11 -25.21 47.00 -12.92
N GLY A 12 -25.37 46.06 -11.99
CA GLY A 12 -25.56 44.62 -11.96
C GLY A 12 -25.31 44.15 -10.52
N GLY A 13 -25.79 42.97 -10.15
CA GLY A 13 -25.19 42.12 -9.12
C GLY A 13 -25.47 42.44 -7.65
N ARG A 14 -26.47 41.76 -7.05
CA ARG A 14 -26.41 41.44 -5.60
C ARG A 14 -27.30 40.29 -5.08
N THR A 15 -28.01 39.56 -5.94
CA THR A 15 -28.88 38.44 -5.49
C THR A 15 -28.60 37.12 -6.24
N LEU A 16 -27.36 36.94 -6.70
CA LEU A 16 -26.81 35.69 -7.26
C LEU A 16 -25.46 35.35 -6.58
N LEU A 17 -25.32 35.65 -5.28
CA LEU A 17 -24.24 35.09 -4.47
C LEU A 17 -24.58 33.63 -4.17
N SER A 18 -24.32 32.81 -5.18
CA SER A 18 -23.80 31.46 -5.05
C SER A 18 -24.25 30.74 -3.77
N ALA A 19 -25.34 29.99 -3.87
CA ALA A 19 -25.33 28.67 -3.24
C ALA A 19 -24.16 27.93 -3.89
N VAL A 20 -22.95 28.18 -3.39
CA VAL A 20 -21.82 27.29 -3.61
C VAL A 20 -22.33 25.99 -3.02
N THR A 21 -22.74 25.07 -3.89
CA THR A 21 -22.84 23.66 -3.55
C THR A 21 -21.46 23.29 -3.05
N THR A 22 -21.23 23.45 -1.75
CA THR A 22 -20.11 22.82 -1.08
C THR A 22 -20.32 21.35 -1.34
N SER A 23 -19.60 20.81 -2.33
CA SER A 23 -19.55 19.39 -2.62
C SER A 23 -19.24 18.70 -1.30
N THR A 24 -20.27 18.13 -0.68
CA THR A 24 -20.16 17.54 0.65
C THR A 24 -19.15 16.39 0.53
N ARG A 25 -18.01 16.52 1.20
CA ARG A 25 -16.95 15.51 1.17
C ARG A 25 -17.55 14.16 1.53
N GLY A 26 -17.23 13.13 0.75
CA GLY A 26 -17.68 11.77 1.02
C GLY A 26 -17.26 11.35 2.43
N GLN A 27 -18.23 10.96 3.24
CA GLN A 27 -18.00 10.43 4.59
C GLN A 27 -17.99 8.90 4.55
N TRP A 28 -17.34 8.30 5.54
CA TRP A 28 -17.45 6.86 5.79
C TRP A 28 -18.85 6.53 6.30
N SER A 29 -19.40 5.38 5.89
CA SER A 29 -20.73 5.00 6.36
C SER A 29 -20.68 4.49 7.79
N ASN A 30 -19.58 3.81 8.16
CA ASN A 30 -19.37 3.24 9.50
C ASN A 30 -17.97 3.53 10.03
N LYS A 31 -17.83 3.65 11.35
CA LYS A 31 -16.51 3.79 12.00
C LYS A 31 -15.59 2.59 11.72
N LEU A 32 -16.18 1.40 11.60
CA LEU A 32 -15.45 0.17 11.35
C LEU A 32 -14.86 0.13 9.92
N GLU A 33 -15.52 0.74 8.93
CA GLU A 33 -14.94 0.90 7.58
C GLU A 33 -13.67 1.74 7.60
N PHE A 34 -13.70 2.83 8.37
CA PHE A 34 -12.54 3.68 8.57
C PHE A 34 -11.41 2.91 9.29
N LEU A 35 -11.71 2.22 10.39
CA LEU A 35 -10.72 1.45 11.14
C LEU A 35 -10.11 0.33 10.30
N LEU A 36 -10.91 -0.41 9.53
CA LEU A 36 -10.42 -1.46 8.64
C LEU A 36 -9.59 -0.88 7.49
N ALA A 37 -9.94 0.27 6.95
CA ALA A 37 -9.15 0.92 5.89
C ALA A 37 -7.76 1.34 6.43
N VAL A 38 -7.72 1.91 7.63
CA VAL A 38 -6.47 2.27 8.31
C VAL A 38 -5.65 1.02 8.66
N ALA A 39 -6.28 -0.03 9.19
CA ALA A 39 -5.61 -1.29 9.48
C ALA A 39 -5.05 -1.96 8.21
N GLY A 40 -5.78 -1.90 7.09
CA GLY A 40 -5.32 -2.40 5.79
C GLY A 40 -4.11 -1.64 5.24
N GLN A 41 -4.02 -0.33 5.49
CA GLN A 41 -2.84 0.47 5.11
C GLN A 41 -1.61 0.10 5.96
N ILE A 42 -1.80 -0.15 7.26
CA ILE A 42 -0.72 -0.55 8.17
C ILE A 42 -0.26 -1.99 7.88
N VAL A 43 -1.19 -2.87 7.50
CA VAL A 43 -0.90 -4.29 7.25
C VAL A 43 -0.76 -4.57 5.75
N GLY A 44 0.39 -4.17 5.20
CA GLY A 44 0.75 -4.39 3.79
C GLY A 44 1.61 -5.63 3.53
N LEU A 45 1.90 -5.92 2.24
CA LEU A 45 2.79 -7.02 1.82
C LEU A 45 4.19 -6.95 2.47
N GLY A 46 4.64 -5.76 2.85
CA GLY A 46 5.87 -5.57 3.60
C GLY A 46 5.93 -6.44 4.86
N ASN A 47 4.83 -6.58 5.60
CA ASN A 47 4.79 -7.38 6.83
C ASN A 47 4.90 -8.89 6.55
N VAL A 48 4.54 -9.34 5.34
CA VAL A 48 4.56 -10.76 4.97
C VAL A 48 5.96 -11.24 4.59
N TRP A 49 6.72 -10.47 3.81
CA TRP A 49 8.06 -10.90 3.37
C TRP A 49 9.21 -10.07 3.93
N ARG A 50 9.02 -8.76 4.13
CA ARG A 50 10.14 -7.84 4.42
C ARG A 50 10.44 -7.85 5.92
N PHE A 51 9.40 -7.86 6.75
CA PHE A 51 9.58 -7.96 8.20
C PHE A 51 10.33 -9.24 8.57
N PRO A 52 9.91 -10.45 8.16
CA PRO A 52 10.61 -11.66 8.56
C PRO A 52 12.03 -11.72 7.99
N TYR A 53 12.23 -11.23 6.77
CA TYR A 53 13.56 -11.15 6.16
C TYR A 53 14.51 -10.22 6.92
N LEU A 54 14.03 -9.04 7.35
CA LEU A 54 14.84 -8.11 8.13
C LEU A 54 15.13 -8.64 9.54
N CYS A 55 14.14 -9.25 10.20
CA CYS A 55 14.36 -9.91 11.49
C CYS A 55 15.44 -10.97 11.35
N TYR A 56 15.31 -11.85 10.35
CA TYR A 56 16.28 -12.90 10.06
C TYR A 56 17.70 -12.36 9.82
N LYS A 57 17.84 -11.34 8.97
CA LYS A 57 19.16 -10.78 8.61
C LYS A 57 19.83 -10.03 9.76
N ASN A 58 19.05 -9.47 10.68
CA ASN A 58 19.51 -8.55 11.72
C ASN A 58 19.57 -9.19 13.12
N GLY A 59 19.76 -10.51 13.23
CA GLY A 59 19.94 -11.19 14.51
C GLY A 59 18.67 -11.82 15.11
N GLY A 60 17.67 -12.11 14.27
CA GLY A 60 16.50 -12.91 14.63
C GLY A 60 15.67 -12.26 15.74
N GLY A 61 15.54 -12.97 16.86
CA GLY A 61 14.74 -12.55 18.01
C GLY A 61 15.19 -11.22 18.65
N VAL A 62 16.46 -10.85 18.47
CA VAL A 62 17.00 -9.59 19.00
C VAL A 62 16.39 -8.36 18.32
N PHE A 63 16.02 -8.46 17.05
CA PHE A 63 15.48 -7.35 16.27
C PHE A 63 14.21 -6.75 16.89
N PHE A 64 13.45 -7.55 17.64
CA PHE A 64 12.22 -7.10 18.29
C PHE A 64 12.43 -6.03 19.36
N ILE A 65 13.57 -6.03 20.06
CA ILE A 65 13.85 -5.08 21.14
C ILE A 65 13.88 -3.62 20.61
N PRO A 66 14.79 -3.27 19.68
CA PRO A 66 14.81 -1.93 19.10
C PRO A 66 13.54 -1.64 18.27
N TYR A 67 12.95 -2.65 17.61
CA TYR A 67 11.71 -2.47 16.86
C TYR A 67 10.56 -1.98 17.76
N VAL A 68 10.33 -2.62 18.91
CA VAL A 68 9.29 -2.21 19.86
C VAL A 68 9.60 -0.84 20.45
N LEU A 69 10.87 -0.55 20.75
CA LEU A 69 11.28 0.77 21.24
C LEU A 69 10.92 1.87 20.23
N PHE A 70 11.35 1.75 18.98
CA PHE A 70 11.05 2.74 17.94
C PHE A 70 9.56 2.82 17.56
N LEU A 71 8.83 1.72 17.70
CA LEU A 71 7.38 1.69 17.53
C LEU A 71 6.69 2.61 18.55
N PHE A 72 7.06 2.52 19.83
CA PHE A 72 6.45 3.35 20.88
C PHE A 72 6.98 4.79 20.89
N THR A 73 8.26 5.01 20.59
CA THR A 73 8.86 6.36 20.65
C THR A 73 8.61 7.20 19.40
N CYS A 74 8.53 6.58 18.23
CA CYS A 74 8.37 7.30 16.95
C CYS A 74 7.13 6.86 16.18
N GLY A 75 6.90 5.55 16.03
CA GLY A 75 5.81 5.03 15.17
C GLY A 75 4.42 5.45 15.62
N ILE A 76 4.03 5.14 16.85
CA ILE A 76 2.70 5.46 17.40
C ILE A 76 2.49 6.99 17.48
N PRO A 77 3.44 7.80 18.01
CA PRO A 77 3.29 9.25 18.00
C PRO A 77 3.10 9.85 16.61
N LEU A 78 3.86 9.41 15.60
CA LEU A 78 3.73 9.91 14.23
C LEU A 78 2.39 9.53 13.60
N PHE A 79 1.95 8.28 13.78
CA PHE A 79 0.64 7.83 13.30
C PHE A 79 -0.51 8.64 13.91
N LEU A 80 -0.47 8.89 15.22
CA LEU A 80 -1.47 9.70 15.91
C LEU A 80 -1.42 11.17 15.49
N LEU A 81 -0.22 11.73 15.30
CA LEU A 81 -0.02 13.09 14.81
C LEU A 81 -0.64 13.27 13.43
N GLU A 82 -0.34 12.37 12.50
CA GLU A 82 -0.85 12.46 11.12
C GLU A 82 -2.37 12.26 11.06
N THR A 83 -2.89 11.27 11.80
CA THR A 83 -4.33 11.01 11.84
C THR A 83 -5.11 12.18 12.46
N SER A 84 -4.62 12.73 13.57
CA SER A 84 -5.24 13.89 14.22
C SER A 84 -5.15 15.15 13.37
N LEU A 85 -4.03 15.38 12.68
CA LEU A 85 -3.85 16.49 11.74
C LEU A 85 -4.82 16.38 10.54
N GLY A 86 -5.00 15.17 10.00
CA GLY A 86 -5.94 14.91 8.92
C GLY A 86 -7.41 15.12 9.34
N GLN A 87 -7.75 14.73 10.57
CA GLN A 87 -9.08 14.96 11.15
C GLN A 87 -9.34 16.44 11.44
N TYR A 88 -8.35 17.15 11.99
CA TYR A 88 -8.46 18.58 12.31
C TYR A 88 -8.54 19.46 11.06
N SER A 89 -7.66 19.22 10.09
CA SER A 89 -7.61 20.03 8.87
C SER A 89 -8.78 19.75 7.93
N THR A 90 -9.36 18.55 7.97
CA THR A 90 -10.41 18.06 7.05
C THR A 90 -10.05 18.21 5.56
N GLN A 91 -8.75 18.30 5.25
CA GLN A 91 -8.22 18.57 3.91
C GLN A 91 -7.27 17.46 3.46
N GLY A 92 -6.92 17.47 2.16
CA GLY A 92 -5.89 16.58 1.63
C GLY A 92 -4.48 17.02 2.03
N CYS A 93 -3.49 16.13 1.87
CA CYS A 93 -2.12 16.33 2.37
C CYS A 93 -1.47 17.64 1.88
N ILE A 94 -1.61 17.99 0.60
CA ILE A 94 -1.04 19.22 0.03
C ILE A 94 -1.69 20.48 0.63
N THR A 95 -3.01 20.52 0.67
CA THR A 95 -3.74 21.69 1.17
C THR A 95 -3.60 21.86 2.69
N CYS A 96 -3.45 20.75 3.42
CA CYS A 96 -3.19 20.73 4.85
C CYS A 96 -1.88 21.46 5.19
N TRP A 97 -0.76 21.13 4.53
CA TRP A 97 0.53 21.79 4.75
C TRP A 97 0.49 23.27 4.42
N ARG A 98 -0.16 23.65 3.31
CA ARG A 98 -0.33 25.06 2.92
C ARG A 98 -1.07 25.90 3.97
N LYS A 99 -2.04 25.31 4.68
CA LYS A 99 -2.79 26.00 5.74
C LYS A 99 -2.05 26.10 7.06
N MET A 100 -1.27 25.09 7.44
CA MET A 100 -0.48 25.15 8.66
C MET A 100 0.73 26.07 8.51
N CYS A 101 1.57 25.81 7.51
CA CYS A 101 2.82 26.50 7.28
C CYS A 101 3.15 26.48 5.77
N PRO A 102 2.93 27.58 5.04
CA PRO A 102 3.17 27.62 3.59
C PRO A 102 4.61 27.31 3.20
N LEU A 103 5.59 27.54 4.09
CA LEU A 103 6.98 27.14 3.88
C LEU A 103 7.17 25.63 3.67
N PHE A 104 6.30 24.82 4.28
CA PHE A 104 6.35 23.36 4.21
C PHE A 104 5.42 22.77 3.14
N GLU A 105 4.92 23.57 2.20
CA GLU A 105 4.09 23.10 1.09
C GLU A 105 4.79 22.01 0.25
N GLY A 106 6.12 22.08 0.12
CA GLY A 106 6.93 21.07 -0.54
C GLY A 106 6.81 19.66 0.06
N MET A 107 6.52 19.53 1.36
CA MET A 107 6.30 18.22 1.99
C MET A 107 5.06 17.50 1.44
N GLY A 108 3.99 18.26 1.13
CA GLY A 108 2.78 17.68 0.55
C GLY A 108 2.96 17.19 -0.89
N TYR A 109 3.74 17.92 -1.69
CA TYR A 109 4.11 17.46 -3.03
C TYR A 109 5.06 16.25 -2.96
N GLY A 110 6.02 16.26 -2.04
CA GLY A 110 6.92 15.14 -1.79
C GLY A 110 6.17 13.85 -1.45
N SER A 111 5.22 13.91 -0.51
CA SER A 111 4.40 12.74 -0.15
C SER A 111 3.58 12.23 -1.34
N GLN A 112 3.03 13.12 -2.17
CA GLN A 112 2.25 12.71 -3.34
C GLN A 112 3.11 11.99 -4.39
N VAL A 113 4.35 12.43 -4.60
CA VAL A 113 5.30 11.76 -5.50
C VAL A 113 5.66 10.37 -4.99
N VAL A 114 5.91 10.22 -3.68
CA VAL A 114 6.19 8.91 -3.06
C VAL A 114 5.02 7.95 -3.23
N VAL A 115 3.78 8.42 -3.04
CA VAL A 115 2.57 7.61 -3.26
C VAL A 115 2.43 7.20 -4.72
N LEU A 116 2.74 8.08 -5.68
CA LEU A 116 2.71 7.75 -7.11
C LEU A 116 3.71 6.64 -7.47
N TYR A 117 4.96 6.77 -7.05
CA TYR A 117 5.99 5.74 -7.29
C TYR A 117 5.62 4.41 -6.64
N SER A 118 5.10 4.45 -5.41
CA SER A 118 4.62 3.27 -4.71
C SER A 118 3.47 2.61 -5.48
N SER A 119 2.51 3.39 -5.97
CA SER A 119 1.36 2.87 -6.73
C SER A 119 1.78 2.13 -8.01
N ILE A 120 2.76 2.67 -8.74
CA ILE A 120 3.32 2.03 -9.95
C ILE A 120 4.02 0.71 -9.62
N TYR A 121 4.74 0.65 -8.51
CA TYR A 121 5.42 -0.58 -8.10
C TYR A 121 4.45 -1.66 -7.61
N TYR A 122 3.48 -1.28 -6.77
CA TYR A 122 2.54 -2.24 -6.18
C TYR A 122 1.55 -2.82 -7.20
N ILE A 123 1.15 -2.06 -8.23
CA ILE A 123 0.27 -2.61 -9.29
C ILE A 123 0.97 -3.70 -10.11
N ILE A 124 2.30 -3.61 -10.29
CA ILE A 124 3.10 -4.65 -10.97
C ILE A 124 3.13 -5.94 -10.12
N ILE A 125 3.31 -5.81 -8.80
CA ILE A 125 3.26 -6.96 -7.89
C ILE A 125 1.89 -7.63 -7.95
N LEU A 126 0.81 -6.85 -7.97
CA LEU A 126 -0.55 -7.38 -8.07
C LEU A 126 -0.76 -8.15 -9.39
N ALA A 127 -0.21 -7.64 -10.50
CA ALA A 127 -0.25 -8.34 -11.79
C ALA A 127 0.48 -9.69 -11.73
N TRP A 128 1.64 -9.78 -11.07
CA TRP A 128 2.32 -11.05 -10.85
C TRP A 128 1.52 -11.99 -9.97
N ALA A 129 0.86 -11.48 -8.92
CA ALA A 129 0.00 -12.30 -8.06
C ALA A 129 -1.16 -12.92 -8.85
N PHE A 130 -1.81 -12.16 -9.73
CA PHE A 130 -2.86 -12.71 -10.61
C PHE A 130 -2.32 -13.74 -11.59
N PHE A 131 -1.13 -13.51 -12.17
CA PHE A 131 -0.49 -14.49 -13.04
C PHE A 131 -0.29 -15.83 -12.31
N TYR A 132 0.31 -15.81 -11.11
CA TYR A 132 0.48 -17.03 -10.30
C TYR A 132 -0.85 -17.65 -9.86
N LEU A 133 -1.86 -16.83 -9.56
CA LEU A 133 -3.20 -17.32 -9.21
C LEU A 133 -3.83 -18.11 -10.37
N PHE A 134 -3.83 -17.56 -11.58
CA PHE A 134 -4.39 -18.23 -12.76
C PHE A 134 -3.59 -19.48 -13.15
N SER A 135 -2.26 -19.42 -13.04
CA SER A 135 -1.39 -20.60 -13.25
C SER A 135 -1.57 -21.69 -12.20
N SER A 136 -2.20 -21.40 -11.06
CA SER A 136 -2.48 -22.40 -10.00
C SER A 136 -3.71 -23.25 -10.27
N PHE A 137 -4.54 -22.91 -11.27
CA PHE A 137 -5.72 -23.71 -11.63
C PHE A 137 -5.41 -24.93 -12.50
N SER A 138 -4.14 -25.14 -12.87
CA SER A 138 -3.68 -26.35 -13.55
C SER A 138 -3.51 -27.51 -12.56
N SER A 139 -3.78 -28.74 -13.00
CA SER A 139 -3.69 -29.95 -12.16
C SER A 139 -2.27 -30.22 -11.65
N GLU A 140 -1.27 -29.92 -12.48
CA GLU A 140 0.14 -29.94 -12.12
C GLU A 140 0.63 -28.49 -12.10
N LEU A 141 1.27 -28.09 -10.99
CA LEU A 141 1.75 -26.71 -10.87
C LEU A 141 2.92 -26.49 -11.83
N PRO A 142 2.93 -25.41 -12.64
CA PRO A 142 3.98 -25.18 -13.65
C PRO A 142 5.40 -25.06 -13.09
N TRP A 143 5.54 -24.79 -11.79
CA TRP A 143 6.82 -24.71 -11.08
C TRP A 143 7.14 -25.96 -10.25
N ALA A 144 6.28 -26.99 -10.26
CA ALA A 144 6.56 -28.26 -9.59
C ALA A 144 7.57 -29.11 -10.38
N THR A 145 7.59 -29.00 -11.71
CA THR A 145 8.47 -29.78 -12.58
C THR A 145 9.39 -28.89 -13.42
N CYS A 146 10.60 -29.40 -13.67
CA CYS A 146 11.59 -28.74 -14.52
C CYS A 146 11.51 -29.16 -16.00
N THR A 147 10.39 -29.76 -16.46
CA THR A 147 10.24 -30.32 -17.82
C THR A 147 9.62 -29.37 -18.85
N ASN A 148 9.21 -28.17 -18.44
CA ASN A 148 8.61 -27.18 -19.32
C ASN A 148 9.60 -26.56 -20.34
N SER A 149 9.08 -26.06 -21.46
CA SER A 149 9.85 -25.47 -22.56
C SER A 149 10.69 -24.24 -22.16
N TRP A 150 10.32 -23.56 -21.08
CA TRP A 150 11.06 -22.42 -20.51
C TRP A 150 12.15 -22.82 -19.51
N ASN A 151 12.32 -24.12 -19.21
CA ASN A 151 13.35 -24.60 -18.29
C ASN A 151 14.68 -24.82 -19.01
N THR A 152 15.33 -23.72 -19.36
CA THR A 152 16.73 -23.71 -19.79
C THR A 152 17.48 -22.62 -19.01
N GLY A 153 18.39 -23.02 -18.12
CA GLY A 153 19.39 -22.15 -17.49
C GLY A 153 18.89 -20.89 -16.74
N VAL A 154 18.51 -21.07 -15.47
CA VAL A 154 18.46 -20.04 -14.38
C VAL A 154 17.51 -18.83 -14.56
N ARG A 155 17.05 -18.49 -15.77
CA ARG A 155 16.27 -17.27 -16.06
C ARG A 155 14.77 -17.57 -16.11
N ARG A 156 14.17 -17.66 -14.92
CA ARG A 156 12.74 -17.97 -14.68
C ARG A 156 11.78 -16.90 -15.21
N VAL A 157 10.51 -17.31 -15.42
CA VAL A 157 9.15 -16.67 -15.39
C VAL A 157 9.00 -15.17 -15.65
N LEU A 158 10.01 -14.34 -15.47
CA LEU A 158 10.07 -12.93 -15.83
C LEU A 158 10.94 -12.68 -17.08
N ASN A 159 11.58 -13.71 -17.66
CA ASN A 159 12.54 -13.58 -18.76
C ASN A 159 13.58 -12.48 -18.48
N ILE A 160 14.23 -12.57 -17.31
CA ILE A 160 15.19 -11.57 -16.85
C ILE A 160 16.36 -11.56 -17.83
N THR A 161 16.52 -10.45 -18.55
CA THR A 161 17.64 -10.21 -19.48
C THR A 161 18.96 -10.09 -18.70
N GLY A 162 20.09 -10.21 -19.40
CA GLY A 162 21.43 -10.21 -18.78
C GLY A 162 21.78 -8.90 -18.08
N SER A 163 21.12 -7.81 -18.47
CA SER A 163 21.45 -6.46 -18.07
C SER A 163 20.18 -5.60 -17.93
N PRO A 164 20.13 -4.65 -16.97
CA PRO A 164 19.02 -3.68 -16.83
C PRO A 164 18.75 -2.81 -18.07
N HIS A 165 19.70 -2.77 -19.03
CA HIS A 165 19.60 -1.96 -20.25
C HIS A 165 18.97 -2.72 -21.44
N GLU A 166 18.82 -4.04 -21.33
CA GLU A 166 18.17 -4.84 -22.36
C GLU A 166 16.70 -5.00 -22.00
N ILE A 167 15.86 -4.13 -22.53
CA ILE A 167 14.41 -4.26 -22.41
C ILE A 167 13.99 -5.39 -23.37
N GLY A 168 13.73 -6.57 -22.83
CA GLY A 168 13.28 -7.74 -23.59
C GLY A 168 11.87 -7.60 -24.15
N ASN A 169 11.37 -8.67 -24.78
CA ASN A 169 10.01 -8.69 -25.36
C ASN A 169 8.91 -8.62 -24.29
N ILE A 170 7.84 -7.89 -24.59
CA ILE A 170 6.66 -7.79 -23.73
C ILE A 170 5.91 -9.13 -23.72
N ARG A 171 5.74 -9.70 -22.54
CA ARG A 171 4.93 -10.90 -22.32
C ARG A 171 3.45 -10.52 -22.25
N TRP A 172 2.68 -10.86 -23.28
CA TRP A 172 1.26 -10.54 -23.38
C TRP A 172 0.43 -11.06 -22.19
N GLU A 173 0.75 -12.21 -21.62
CA GLU A 173 0.08 -12.75 -20.42
C GLU A 173 0.20 -11.83 -19.21
N LEU A 174 1.39 -11.25 -18.98
CA LEU A 174 1.61 -10.29 -17.90
C LEU A 174 0.94 -8.96 -18.22
N ALA A 175 0.95 -8.53 -19.47
CA ALA A 175 0.26 -7.31 -19.90
C ALA A 175 -1.26 -7.41 -19.64
N LEU A 176 -1.87 -8.57 -19.90
CA LEU A 176 -3.27 -8.84 -19.60
C LEU A 176 -3.54 -8.86 -18.09
N CYS A 177 -2.68 -9.50 -17.29
CA CYS A 177 -2.82 -9.48 -15.83
C CYS A 177 -2.66 -8.07 -15.25
N LEU A 178 -1.80 -7.24 -15.84
CA LEU A 178 -1.62 -5.84 -15.49
C LEU A 178 -2.86 -5.01 -15.83
N LEU A 179 -3.41 -5.18 -17.04
CA LEU A 179 -4.65 -4.51 -17.45
C LEU A 179 -5.81 -4.89 -16.51
N LEU A 180 -5.94 -6.17 -16.17
CA LEU A 180 -6.94 -6.65 -15.23
C LEU A 180 -6.78 -6.01 -13.84
N SER A 181 -5.55 -5.89 -13.34
CA SER A 181 -5.25 -5.26 -12.06
C SER A 181 -5.72 -3.80 -12.03
N TRP A 182 -5.45 -3.04 -13.10
CA TRP A 182 -5.91 -1.66 -13.23
C TRP A 182 -7.44 -1.54 -13.27
N ILE A 183 -8.12 -2.42 -14.02
CA ILE A 183 -9.58 -2.45 -14.10
C ILE A 183 -10.19 -2.72 -12.72
N ILE A 184 -9.67 -3.70 -11.98
CA ILE A 184 -10.15 -4.02 -10.63
C ILE A 184 -9.93 -2.84 -9.69
N CYS A 185 -8.72 -2.27 -9.64
CA CYS A 185 -8.42 -1.11 -8.80
C CYS A 185 -9.32 0.09 -9.12
N TYR A 186 -9.59 0.34 -10.40
CA TYR A 186 -10.50 1.40 -10.83
C TYR A 186 -11.91 1.19 -10.29
N PHE A 187 -12.47 -0.02 -10.41
CA PHE A 187 -13.79 -0.33 -9.86
C PHE A 187 -13.84 -0.26 -8.33
N CYS A 188 -12.76 -0.63 -7.62
CA CYS A 188 -12.68 -0.47 -6.17
C CYS A 188 -12.81 1.00 -5.75
N ILE A 189 -12.24 1.92 -6.52
CA ILE A 189 -12.11 3.35 -6.16
C ILE A 189 -13.17 4.24 -6.82
N TRP A 190 -13.85 3.82 -7.91
CA TRP A 190 -14.72 4.67 -8.73
C TRP A 190 -15.66 5.57 -7.90
N LYS A 191 -16.43 4.99 -6.95
CA LYS A 191 -17.38 5.77 -6.12
C LYS A 191 -16.76 6.36 -4.84
N GLY A 192 -15.43 6.48 -4.81
CA GLY A 192 -14.66 6.98 -3.68
C GLY A 192 -14.75 6.10 -2.43
N VAL A 193 -14.82 6.74 -1.27
CA VAL A 193 -14.84 6.09 0.06
C VAL A 193 -16.03 5.16 0.26
N GLN A 194 -17.15 5.40 -0.42
CA GLN A 194 -18.37 4.57 -0.31
C GLN A 194 -18.24 3.21 -1.00
N SER A 195 -17.45 3.12 -2.07
CA SER A 195 -17.10 1.83 -2.71
C SER A 195 -15.94 1.18 -1.97
N THR A 196 -14.90 1.96 -1.69
CA THR A 196 -13.67 1.48 -1.04
C THR A 196 -13.96 0.86 0.33
N GLY A 197 -14.82 1.48 1.14
CA GLY A 197 -15.19 0.95 2.46
C GLY A 197 -15.84 -0.44 2.40
N LYS A 198 -16.65 -0.71 1.38
CA LYS A 198 -17.27 -2.03 1.18
C LYS A 198 -16.26 -3.08 0.74
N VAL A 199 -15.38 -2.71 -0.19
CA VAL A 199 -14.31 -3.60 -0.68
C VAL A 199 -13.32 -3.96 0.45
N VAL A 200 -13.02 -2.99 1.32
CA VAL A 200 -12.10 -3.14 2.46
C VAL A 200 -12.51 -4.26 3.41
N TYR A 201 -13.80 -4.52 3.63
CA TYR A 201 -14.22 -5.67 4.45
C TYR A 201 -13.65 -6.98 3.92
N PHE A 202 -13.74 -7.20 2.61
CA PHE A 202 -13.22 -8.41 2.00
C PHE A 202 -11.69 -8.39 1.97
N THR A 203 -11.09 -7.31 1.49
CA THR A 203 -9.64 -7.24 1.27
C THR A 203 -8.83 -7.16 2.56
N ALA A 204 -9.40 -6.69 3.67
CA ALA A 204 -8.75 -6.73 4.97
C ALA A 204 -8.91 -8.09 5.66
N ILE A 205 -10.10 -8.69 5.65
CA ILE A 205 -10.37 -9.93 6.39
C ILE A 205 -9.72 -11.14 5.72
N PHE A 206 -9.78 -11.22 4.38
CA PHE A 206 -9.30 -12.38 3.64
C PHE A 206 -7.81 -12.72 3.91
N PRO A 207 -6.87 -11.75 3.88
CA PRO A 207 -5.47 -12.01 4.24
C PRO A 207 -5.29 -12.56 5.66
N TYR A 208 -6.03 -12.07 6.65
CA TYR A 208 -5.91 -12.61 8.02
C TYR A 208 -6.37 -14.06 8.11
N VAL A 209 -7.50 -14.39 7.48
CA VAL A 209 -7.99 -15.78 7.43
C VAL A 209 -6.95 -16.68 6.74
N MET A 210 -6.42 -16.23 5.60
CA MET A 210 -5.37 -16.95 4.88
C MET A 210 -4.11 -17.17 5.74
N LEU A 211 -3.66 -16.13 6.46
CA LEU A 211 -2.49 -16.24 7.35
C LEU A 211 -2.73 -17.23 8.49
N VAL A 212 -3.93 -17.25 9.08
CA VAL A 212 -4.28 -18.23 10.13
C VAL A 212 -4.25 -19.65 9.58
N VAL A 213 -4.82 -19.89 8.38
CA VAL A 213 -4.79 -21.22 7.74
C VAL A 213 -3.34 -21.63 7.43
N LEU A 214 -2.54 -20.73 6.87
CA LEU A 214 -1.12 -20.99 6.58
C LEU A 214 -0.31 -21.22 7.85
N LEU A 215 -0.63 -20.55 8.96
CA LEU A 215 0.00 -20.78 10.26
C LEU A 215 -0.30 -22.18 10.78
N VAL A 216 -1.58 -22.59 10.79
CA VAL A 216 -1.99 -23.93 11.25
C VAL A 216 -1.30 -25.00 10.40
N ARG A 217 -1.33 -24.85 9.06
CA ARG A 217 -0.63 -25.79 8.17
C ARG A 217 0.88 -25.77 8.43
N GLY A 218 1.50 -24.60 8.53
CA GLY A 218 2.93 -24.44 8.80
C GLY A 218 3.38 -25.14 10.08
N LEU A 219 2.58 -25.09 11.15
CA LEU A 219 2.87 -25.77 12.41
C LEU A 219 2.70 -27.30 12.34
N THR A 220 1.85 -27.81 11.44
CA THR A 220 1.70 -29.26 11.23
C THR A 220 2.79 -29.90 10.36
N LEU A 221 3.64 -29.10 9.70
CA LEU A 221 4.72 -29.64 8.87
C LEU A 221 5.90 -30.15 9.74
N PRO A 222 6.54 -31.27 9.35
CA PRO A 222 7.73 -31.75 10.04
C PRO A 222 8.86 -30.72 9.92
N GLY A 223 9.53 -30.42 11.05
CA GLY A 223 10.63 -29.46 11.09
C GLY A 223 10.22 -27.99 11.30
N ALA A 224 8.93 -27.67 11.48
CA ALA A 224 8.46 -26.32 11.76
C ALA A 224 9.14 -25.68 12.99
N ILE A 225 9.37 -26.48 14.04
CA ILE A 225 10.02 -26.04 15.28
C ILE A 225 11.45 -25.53 15.02
N ASN A 226 12.19 -26.11 14.07
CA ASN A 226 13.54 -25.67 13.75
C ASN A 226 13.54 -24.28 13.11
N GLY A 227 12.58 -24.01 12.22
CA GLY A 227 12.40 -22.67 11.64
C GLY A 227 12.06 -21.61 12.68
N ILE A 228 11.16 -21.93 13.62
CA ILE A 228 10.78 -21.01 14.72
C ILE A 228 11.97 -20.76 15.64
N LYS A 229 12.68 -21.81 16.05
CA LYS A 229 13.88 -21.68 16.90
C LYS A 229 14.93 -20.82 16.22
N PHE A 230 15.18 -21.03 14.93
CA PHE A 230 16.14 -20.23 14.18
C PHE A 230 15.71 -18.77 14.03
N TYR A 231 14.41 -18.52 13.83
CA TYR A 231 13.87 -17.16 13.71
C TYR A 231 13.95 -16.37 15.03
N LEU A 232 13.71 -17.04 16.16
CA LEU A 232 13.69 -16.42 17.48
C LEU A 232 15.02 -16.50 18.24
N TYR A 233 16.02 -17.24 17.72
CA TYR A 233 17.32 -17.36 18.39
C TYR A 233 17.97 -15.98 18.50
N PRO A 234 18.26 -15.49 19.72
CA PRO A 234 18.80 -14.17 19.88
C PRO A 234 20.33 -14.19 19.75
N ASP A 235 20.87 -13.47 18.77
CA ASP A 235 22.31 -13.21 18.62
C ASP A 235 22.65 -11.78 19.09
N PRO A 236 23.10 -11.58 20.35
CA PRO A 236 23.25 -10.24 20.95
C PRO A 236 24.35 -9.40 20.31
N SER A 237 25.32 -10.06 19.66
CA SER A 237 26.43 -9.41 18.96
C SER A 237 25.96 -8.51 17.80
N ARG A 238 24.75 -8.74 17.27
CA ARG A 238 24.17 -7.96 16.17
C ARG A 238 23.49 -6.66 16.58
N LEU A 239 23.22 -6.42 17.88
CA LEU A 239 22.61 -5.15 18.33
C LEU A 239 23.51 -3.93 18.09
N THR A 240 24.82 -4.12 18.15
CA THR A 240 25.79 -3.03 18.03
C THR A 240 25.92 -2.55 16.59
N ASP A 241 25.45 -3.33 15.61
CA ASP A 241 25.51 -2.98 14.19
C ASP A 241 24.56 -1.81 13.87
N PRO A 242 25.06 -0.65 13.38
CA PRO A 242 24.23 0.51 13.05
C PRO A 242 23.15 0.22 12.00
N MET A 243 23.36 -0.82 11.19
CA MET A 243 22.43 -1.27 10.15
C MET A 243 21.14 -1.86 10.74
N VAL A 244 21.23 -2.48 11.93
CA VAL A 244 20.05 -2.99 12.64
C VAL A 244 19.19 -1.84 13.11
N ASN A 245 19.79 -0.84 13.77
CA ASN A 245 19.08 0.35 14.23
C ASN A 245 18.44 1.15 13.08
N ARG A 246 19.16 1.31 11.96
CA ARG A 246 18.58 1.96 10.76
C ARG A 246 17.38 1.19 10.20
N SER A 247 17.47 -0.14 10.14
CA SER A 247 16.39 -0.98 9.64
C SER A 247 15.16 -0.94 10.55
N CYS A 248 15.36 -0.99 11.88
CA CYS A 248 14.29 -0.89 12.87
C CYS A 248 13.60 0.48 12.87
N PHE A 249 14.35 1.57 12.67
CA PHE A 249 13.77 2.90 12.57
C PHE A 249 12.99 3.11 11.26
N ALA A 250 13.53 2.64 10.14
CA ALA A 250 12.90 2.84 8.84
C ALA A 250 11.64 1.98 8.64
N TYR A 251 11.51 0.85 9.34
CA TYR A 251 10.42 -0.09 9.10
C TYR A 251 9.03 0.43 9.52
N PRO A 252 8.83 0.95 10.75
CA PRO A 252 7.54 1.54 11.15
C PRO A 252 7.18 2.79 10.33
N ASN A 253 8.18 3.57 9.92
CA ASN A 253 8.02 4.78 9.13
C ASN A 253 7.79 4.52 7.63
N LEU A 254 7.81 3.26 7.17
CA LEU A 254 7.49 2.91 5.79
C LEU A 254 6.01 2.55 5.60
N PHE A 255 5.25 2.45 6.69
CA PHE A 255 3.81 2.21 6.71
C PHE A 255 2.98 3.50 6.93
N LEU A 256 3.67 4.62 7.12
CA LEU A 256 3.15 6.00 7.16
C LEU A 256 3.71 6.73 5.94
#